data_AF-A0A5A7P923-F1
#
_entry.id   AF-A0A5A7P923-F1
#
_cell.length_a   1.000
_cell.length_b   1.000
_cell.length_c   1.000
_cell.angle_alpha   90.00
_cell.angle_beta   90.00
_cell.angle_gamma   90.00
#
_symmetry.space_group_name_H-M   'P 1'
#
loop_
_entity.id
_entity.type
_entity.pdbx_description
1 polymer ?
#
loop_
_entity_poly.entity_id
_entity_poly.type
_entity_poly.pdbx_seq_one_letter_code
_entity_poly.pdbx_strand_id
1 'polypeptide(L)'
;MTETEIPYFETEITKESSPMAIALAKHLRAIGAKLYGAFWCSHCLDQKQMFGREAAKLLDYVECFPDGVSTGTKMAKVCSDVKLEGFPTWVIKGQIMSGEKQLSELAMLAGIKLEDSSPLN
;
A
#
# COMPACT_ATOMS: atom_id res chain seq x y z
N MET A 1 -15.82 -6.80 -29.97
CA MET A 1 -14.53 -6.68 -29.26
C MET A 1 -14.79 -5.90 -27.99
N THR A 2 -15.20 -6.57 -26.91
CA THR A 2 -15.44 -5.93 -25.60
C THR A 2 -14.46 -6.54 -24.61
N GLU A 3 -13.23 -6.05 -24.66
CA GLU A 3 -12.10 -6.48 -23.83
C GLU A 3 -11.91 -5.47 -22.69
N THR A 4 -12.97 -5.21 -21.91
CA THR A 4 -12.93 -4.19 -20.84
C THR A 4 -13.17 -4.77 -19.45
N GLU A 5 -13.09 -6.10 -19.29
CA GLU A 5 -13.25 -6.76 -17.99
C GLU A 5 -11.93 -7.34 -17.50
N ILE A 6 -11.46 -6.85 -16.35
CA ILE A 6 -10.29 -7.36 -15.63
C ILE A 6 -10.83 -7.97 -14.33
N PRO A 7 -10.91 -9.31 -14.20
CA PRO A 7 -11.32 -9.94 -12.95
C PRO A 7 -10.28 -9.64 -11.86
N TYR A 8 -10.73 -9.60 -10.61
CA TYR A 8 -9.82 -9.49 -9.47
C TYR A 8 -8.81 -10.64 -9.47
N PHE A 9 -7.55 -10.32 -9.23
CA PHE A 9 -6.50 -11.29 -8.98
C PHE A 9 -5.60 -10.81 -7.85
N GLU A 10 -5.09 -11.75 -7.06
CA GLU A 10 -4.11 -11.42 -6.03
C GLU A 10 -2.73 -11.28 -6.67
N THR A 11 -2.02 -10.21 -6.33
CA THR A 11 -0.65 -10.00 -6.80
C THR A 11 0.35 -10.67 -5.86
N GLU A 12 1.24 -11.47 -6.44
CA GLU A 12 2.29 -12.15 -5.67
C GLU A 12 3.45 -11.19 -5.36
N ILE A 13 3.77 -11.06 -4.09
CA ILE A 13 4.97 -10.37 -3.63
C ILE A 13 6.10 -11.40 -3.60
N THR A 14 7.20 -11.15 -4.30
CA THR A 14 8.28 -12.13 -4.47
C THR A 14 9.52 -11.75 -3.67
N LYS A 15 9.68 -10.46 -3.31
CA LYS A 15 10.79 -9.98 -2.48
C LYS A 15 10.64 -10.39 -1.02
N GLU A 16 11.76 -10.68 -0.39
CA GLU A 16 11.83 -10.90 1.06
C GLU A 16 11.80 -9.57 1.81
N SER A 17 11.20 -9.58 3.00
CA SER A 17 11.16 -8.39 3.86
C SER A 17 12.46 -8.26 4.64
N SER A 18 13.00 -7.05 4.71
CA SER A 18 14.04 -6.74 5.68
C SER A 18 13.45 -6.52 7.08
N PRO A 19 14.25 -6.67 8.16
CA PRO A 19 13.81 -6.30 9.52
C PRO A 19 13.27 -4.87 9.60
N MET A 20 13.92 -3.93 8.89
CA MET A 20 13.48 -2.54 8.84
C MET A 20 12.12 -2.38 8.16
N ALA A 21 11.87 -3.10 7.06
CA ALA A 21 10.57 -3.07 6.39
C ALA A 21 9.45 -3.60 7.29
N ILE A 22 9.71 -4.69 8.03
CA ILE A 22 8.76 -5.27 8.99
C ILE A 22 8.46 -4.28 10.11
N ALA A 23 9.48 -3.67 10.70
CA ALA A 23 9.31 -2.68 11.77
C ALA A 23 8.51 -1.46 11.28
N LEU A 24 8.84 -0.94 10.09
CA LEU A 24 8.12 0.17 9.48
C LEU A 24 6.66 -0.17 9.21
N ALA A 25 6.37 -1.35 8.66
CA ALA A 25 4.99 -1.77 8.40
C ALA A 25 4.16 -1.90 9.69
N LYS A 26 4.75 -2.46 10.75
CA LYS A 26 4.11 -2.51 12.08
C LYS A 26 3.82 -1.12 12.62
N HIS A 27 4.78 -0.20 12.51
CA HIS A 27 4.61 1.18 12.99
C HIS A 27 3.55 1.94 12.20
N LEU A 28 3.57 1.84 10.86
CA LEU A 28 2.55 2.40 9.97
C LEU A 28 1.14 1.93 10.39
N ARG A 29 0.98 0.62 10.61
CA ARG A 29 -0.27 0.05 11.11
C ARG A 29 -0.66 0.62 12.47
N ALA A 30 0.28 0.68 13.41
CA ALA A 30 0.03 1.16 14.77
C ALA A 30 -0.46 2.63 14.80
N ILE A 31 0.01 3.46 13.87
CA ILE A 31 -0.43 4.87 13.74
C ILE A 31 -1.67 5.03 12.83
N GLY A 32 -2.27 3.94 12.36
CA GLY A 32 -3.44 3.94 11.50
C GLY A 32 -3.17 4.44 10.07
N ALA A 33 -1.92 4.33 9.60
CA ALA A 33 -1.59 4.66 8.22
C ALA A 33 -2.22 3.64 7.25
N LYS A 34 -2.78 4.14 6.16
CA LYS A 34 -3.46 3.31 5.15
C LYS A 34 -2.79 3.45 3.78
N LEU A 35 -2.69 2.33 3.08
CA LEU A 35 -2.25 2.28 1.68
C LEU A 35 -3.46 1.95 0.80
N TYR A 36 -3.92 2.92 0.02
CA TYR A 36 -4.99 2.74 -0.95
C TYR A 36 -4.40 2.36 -2.30
N GLY A 37 -4.93 1.31 -2.91
CA GLY A 37 -4.45 0.84 -4.20
C GLY A 37 -5.50 0.08 -4.99
N ALA A 38 -5.05 -0.45 -6.12
CA ALA A 38 -5.85 -1.32 -6.98
C ALA A 38 -5.04 -2.57 -7.33
N PHE A 39 -5.70 -3.72 -7.50
CA PHE A 39 -5.00 -4.99 -7.74
C PHE A 39 -4.20 -5.03 -9.06
N TRP A 40 -4.61 -4.27 -10.08
CA TRP A 40 -3.94 -4.17 -11.39
C TRP A 40 -2.89 -3.05 -11.46
N CYS A 41 -2.67 -2.31 -10.39
CA CYS A 41 -1.78 -1.16 -10.37
C CYS A 41 -0.32 -1.61 -10.16
N SER A 42 0.53 -1.41 -11.17
CA SER A 42 1.95 -1.78 -11.11
C SER A 42 2.69 -1.09 -9.97
N HIS A 43 2.49 0.22 -9.79
CA HIS A 43 3.10 0.97 -8.68
C HIS A 43 2.65 0.50 -7.29
N CYS A 44 1.43 -0.05 -7.20
CA CYS A 44 0.91 -0.62 -5.97
C CYS A 44 1.61 -1.94 -5.65
N LEU A 45 1.90 -2.74 -6.68
CA LEU A 45 2.73 -3.92 -6.56
C LEU A 45 4.17 -3.53 -6.20
N ASP A 46 4.77 -2.55 -6.88
CA ASP A 46 6.14 -2.10 -6.61
C ASP A 46 6.30 -1.59 -5.18
N GLN A 47 5.36 -0.77 -4.70
CA GLN A 47 5.32 -0.34 -3.29
C GLN A 47 5.29 -1.55 -2.33
N LYS A 48 4.47 -2.57 -2.62
CA LYS A 48 4.40 -3.79 -1.81
C LYS A 48 5.69 -4.64 -1.91
N GLN A 49 6.33 -4.69 -3.08
CA GLN A 49 7.63 -5.37 -3.27
C GLN A 49 8.74 -4.69 -2.47
N MET A 50 8.73 -3.35 -2.32
CA MET A 50 9.69 -2.64 -1.46
C MET A 50 9.59 -3.08 0.01
N PHE A 51 8.38 -3.37 0.49
CA PHE A 51 8.17 -3.93 1.83
C PHE A 51 8.53 -5.43 1.91
N GLY A 52 8.29 -6.17 0.83
CA GLY A 52 8.48 -7.62 0.78
C GLY A 52 7.34 -8.40 1.43
N ARG A 53 7.39 -9.73 1.28
CA ARG A 53 6.29 -10.67 1.57
C ARG A 53 5.71 -10.57 2.98
N GLU A 54 6.53 -10.40 4.00
CA GLU A 54 6.08 -10.42 5.39
C GLU A 54 5.54 -9.05 5.80
N ALA A 55 6.30 -7.99 5.54
CA ALA A 55 5.93 -6.64 5.93
C ALA A 55 4.71 -6.13 5.16
N ALA A 56 4.54 -6.48 3.88
CA ALA A 56 3.38 -6.07 3.11
C ALA A 56 2.05 -6.65 3.65
N LYS A 57 2.08 -7.84 4.27
CA LYS A 57 0.90 -8.43 4.95
C LYS A 57 0.52 -7.66 6.22
N LEU A 58 1.45 -6.88 6.78
CA LEU A 58 1.22 -6.09 7.98
C LEU A 58 0.60 -4.72 7.68
N LEU A 59 0.72 -4.23 6.43
CA LEU A 59 0.16 -2.96 6.00
C LEU A 59 -1.38 -2.99 6.05
N ASP A 60 -1.99 -1.89 6.48
CA ASP A 60 -3.43 -1.67 6.30
C ASP A 60 -3.69 -1.21 4.85
N TYR A 61 -3.63 -2.18 3.93
CA TYR A 61 -3.95 -2.00 2.51
C TYR A 61 -5.47 -1.97 2.29
N VAL A 62 -5.93 -0.99 1.52
CA VAL A 62 -7.32 -0.85 1.11
C VAL A 62 -7.40 -1.07 -0.40
N GLU A 63 -8.01 -2.18 -0.79
CA GLU A 63 -8.32 -2.49 -2.19
C GLU A 63 -9.52 -1.65 -2.64
N CYS A 64 -9.29 -0.80 -3.64
CA CYS A 64 -10.33 0.10 -4.13
C CYS A 64 -11.27 -0.55 -5.13
N PHE A 65 -10.95 -1.73 -5.65
CA PHE A 65 -11.78 -2.44 -6.62
C PHE A 65 -11.77 -3.95 -6.36
N PRO A 66 -12.36 -4.38 -5.24
CA PRO A 66 -12.30 -5.78 -4.81
C PRO A 66 -13.06 -6.73 -5.74
N ASP A 67 -14.00 -6.22 -6.55
CA ASP A 67 -14.87 -7.02 -7.42
C ASP A 67 -14.39 -7.08 -8.89
N GLY A 68 -13.17 -6.62 -9.17
CA GLY A 68 -12.67 -6.49 -10.55
C GLY A 68 -12.99 -5.13 -11.17
N VAL A 69 -12.63 -4.98 -12.45
CA VAL A 69 -12.88 -3.77 -13.25
C VAL A 69 -13.65 -4.14 -14.49
N SER A 70 -14.73 -3.43 -14.75
CA SER A 70 -15.46 -3.42 -16.00
C SER A 70 -15.85 -2.00 -16.39
N THR A 71 -16.35 -1.81 -17.61
CA THR A 71 -16.90 -0.51 -18.05
C THR A 71 -17.96 0.00 -17.05
N GLY A 72 -17.73 1.18 -16.47
CA GLY A 72 -18.65 1.79 -15.50
C GLY A 72 -18.46 1.35 -14.05
N THR A 73 -17.48 0.48 -13.76
CA THR A 73 -17.12 0.12 -12.38
C THR A 73 -16.76 1.35 -11.58
N LYS A 74 -17.29 1.43 -10.36
CA LYS A 74 -16.96 2.46 -9.38
C LYS A 74 -16.03 1.86 -8.33
N MET A 75 -15.09 2.67 -7.84
CA MET A 75 -14.28 2.27 -6.70
C MET A 75 -15.15 2.04 -5.45
N ALA A 76 -14.68 1.19 -4.56
CA ALA A 76 -15.28 0.95 -3.26
C ALA A 76 -15.48 2.26 -2.49
N LYS A 77 -16.60 2.35 -1.75
CA LYS A 77 -16.98 3.58 -1.04
C LYS A 77 -15.88 4.13 -0.12
N VAL A 78 -15.16 3.22 0.54
CA VAL A 78 -14.04 3.52 1.44
C VAL A 78 -12.89 4.26 0.74
N CYS A 79 -12.76 4.13 -0.58
CA CYS A 79 -11.80 4.86 -1.39
C CYS A 79 -12.39 6.17 -1.93
N SER A 80 -13.64 6.16 -2.40
CA SER A 80 -14.27 7.36 -2.94
C SER A 80 -14.41 8.48 -1.91
N ASP A 81 -14.60 8.12 -0.63
CA ASP A 81 -14.72 9.09 0.47
C ASP A 81 -13.40 9.86 0.76
N VAL A 82 -12.25 9.31 0.34
CA VAL A 82 -10.90 9.84 0.65
C VAL A 82 -10.41 10.83 -0.42
N LYS A 83 -11.12 10.98 -1.54
CA LYS A 83 -10.74 11.85 -2.67
C LYS A 83 -9.35 11.53 -3.23
N LEU A 84 -9.13 10.25 -3.52
CA LEU A 84 -7.88 9.77 -4.12
C LEU A 84 -7.69 10.35 -5.53
N GLU A 85 -6.51 10.89 -5.82
CA GLU A 85 -6.15 11.38 -7.16
C GLU A 85 -5.57 10.25 -8.05
N GLY A 86 -5.04 9.20 -7.43
CA GLY A 86 -4.45 8.06 -8.12
C GLY A 86 -3.97 6.97 -7.17
N PHE A 87 -3.31 5.95 -7.71
CA PHE A 87 -2.78 4.83 -6.94
C PHE A 87 -1.26 4.62 -7.17
N PRO A 88 -0.53 4.14 -6.15
CA PRO A 88 -0.98 4.03 -4.76
C PRO A 88 -1.19 5.42 -4.14
N THR A 89 -1.96 5.48 -3.05
CA THR A 89 -2.06 6.68 -2.21
C THR A 89 -1.90 6.27 -0.75
N TRP A 90 -1.03 6.98 -0.04
CA TRP A 90 -0.87 6.84 1.40
C TRP A 90 -1.70 7.86 2.15
N VAL A 91 -2.37 7.42 3.21
CA VAL A 91 -2.94 8.31 4.23
C VAL A 91 -2.20 8.08 5.52
N ILE A 92 -1.38 9.05 5.94
CA ILE A 92 -0.53 8.95 7.13
C ILE A 92 -0.81 10.17 8.01
N LYS A 93 -1.26 9.95 9.25
CA LYS A 93 -1.61 11.02 10.20
C LYS A 93 -2.55 12.09 9.60
N GLY A 94 -3.50 11.64 8.77
CA GLY A 94 -4.49 12.51 8.10
C GLY A 94 -3.99 13.23 6.84
N GLN A 95 -2.72 13.09 6.47
CA GLN A 95 -2.16 13.64 5.23
C GLN A 95 -2.30 12.63 4.09
N ILE A 96 -2.79 13.10 2.94
CA ILE A 96 -2.96 12.30 1.72
C ILE A 96 -1.74 12.51 0.83
N MET A 97 -1.12 11.42 0.41
CA MET A 97 0.13 11.44 -0.35
C MET A 97 0.04 10.46 -1.51
N SER A 98 -0.09 11.01 -2.72
CA SER A 98 -0.18 10.22 -3.95
C SER A 98 1.18 9.63 -4.33
N GLY A 99 1.13 8.49 -5.01
CA GLY A 99 2.27 7.81 -5.60
C GLY A 99 3.00 6.86 -4.64
N GLU A 100 3.91 6.08 -5.23
CA GLU A 100 4.85 5.25 -4.49
C GLU A 100 5.81 6.09 -3.65
N LYS A 101 6.26 5.52 -2.54
CA LYS A 101 7.10 6.16 -1.53
C LYS A 101 8.21 5.21 -1.12
N GLN A 102 9.42 5.73 -1.07
CA GLN A 102 10.56 4.98 -0.55
C GLN A 102 10.33 4.67 0.94
N LEU A 103 10.87 3.54 1.45
CA LEU A 103 10.73 3.17 2.86
C LEU A 103 11.26 4.26 3.81
N SER A 104 12.34 4.95 3.43
CA SER A 104 12.90 6.08 4.20
C SER A 104 11.94 7.27 4.25
N GLU A 105 11.27 7.59 3.15
CA GLU A 105 10.25 8.64 3.10
C GLU A 105 9.07 8.28 4.01
N LEU A 106 8.56 7.05 3.91
CA LEU A 106 7.49 6.56 4.77
C LEU A 106 7.87 6.59 6.25
N ALA A 107 9.11 6.25 6.59
CA ALA A 107 9.61 6.33 7.95
C ALA A 107 9.62 7.77 8.49
N MET A 108 10.09 8.74 7.68
CA MET A 108 10.06 10.16 8.04
C MET A 108 8.63 10.66 8.28
N LEU A 109 7.69 10.32 7.39
CA LEU A 109 6.29 10.72 7.50
C LEU A 109 5.60 10.08 8.71
N ALA A 110 5.89 8.79 8.95
CA ALA A 110 5.40 8.06 10.11
C ALA A 110 6.06 8.52 11.43
N GLY A 111 7.19 9.23 11.35
CA GLY A 111 7.94 9.73 12.51
C GLY A 111 8.68 8.62 13.26
N ILE A 112 9.19 7.61 12.57
CA ILE A 112 10.04 6.55 13.12
C ILE A 112 11.44 6.65 12.50
N LYS A 113 12.49 6.48 13.31
CA LYS A 113 13.86 6.36 12.80
C LYS A 113 14.12 4.92 12.39
N LEU A 114 14.66 4.71 11.19
CA LEU A 114 14.99 3.37 10.70
C LEU A 114 16.15 2.71 11.48
N GLU A 115 16.92 3.49 12.23
CA GLU A 115 18.01 3.00 13.11
C GLU A 115 17.47 2.20 14.31
N ASP A 116 16.27 2.56 14.80
CA ASP A 116 15.60 1.89 15.94
C ASP A 116 15.00 0.52 15.55
N SER A 117 15.18 0.08 14.29
CA SER A 117 14.61 -1.16 13.75
C SER A 117 15.63 -2.29 13.51
N SER A 118 16.87 -2.10 13.97
CA SER A 118 17.82 -3.21 14.05
C SER A 118 17.32 -4.23 15.07
N PRO A 119 17.35 -5.54 14.78
CA PRO A 119 17.19 -6.53 15.84
C PRO A 119 18.28 -6.23 16.88
N LEU A 120 17.88 -5.94 18.12
CA LEU A 120 18.79 -5.99 19.24
C LEU A 120 19.39 -7.40 19.26
N ASN A 121 20.70 -7.45 18.99
CA ASN A 121 21.68 -8.48 19.32
C ASN A 121 21.17 -9.89 19.62
#